data_AF-A0A060T0B7-F1
#
_entry.id   AF-A0A060T0B7-F1
#
_cell.length_a   1.000
_cell.length_b   1.000
_cell.length_c   1.000
_cell.angle_alpha   90.00
_cell.angle_beta   90.00
_cell.angle_gamma   90.00
#
_symmetry.space_group_name_H-M   'P 1'
#
loop_
_entity.id
_entity.type
_entity.pdbx_description
1 polymer ?
#
loop_
_entity_poly.entity_id
_entity_poly.type
_entity_poly.pdbx_seq_one_letter_code
_entity_poly.pdbx_strand_id
1 'polypeptide(L)'
;MMQRVCRSSRVFWRLNSTSATSQTAPNPKLNTVFNKFPPLESIDASSLVISKPEGLKSWYFLERSRGDKLPVYRDYKKSDNNIHTVISGVKGDAQRLRNDLMEYLGIEKSRIVVKPSSNKVVIKFDCANEVRALLGQHF
;
A
#
# COMPACT_ATOMS: atom_id res chain seq x y z
N MET A 1 38.62 -5.81 -71.25
CA MET A 1 39.20 -4.46 -71.48
C MET A 1 38.26 -3.45 -70.83
N MET A 2 38.69 -2.81 -69.72
CA MET A 2 39.21 -1.43 -69.71
C MET A 2 38.10 -0.41 -70.04
N GLN A 3 37.73 0.59 -69.24
CA GLN A 3 38.38 1.29 -68.13
C GLN A 3 37.36 2.05 -67.28
N ARG A 4 37.79 2.39 -66.06
CA ARG A 4 37.13 3.27 -65.09
C ARG A 4 36.97 4.69 -65.64
N VAL A 5 35.92 5.40 -65.20
CA VAL A 5 36.00 6.85 -64.99
C VAL A 5 35.34 7.23 -63.67
N CYS A 6 36.16 7.65 -62.71
CA CYS A 6 35.74 8.35 -61.51
C CYS A 6 35.28 9.77 -61.87
N ARG A 7 34.14 10.22 -61.35
CA ARG A 7 33.87 11.64 -61.18
C ARG A 7 33.45 11.95 -59.75
N SER A 8 34.41 12.57 -59.08
CA SER A 8 34.30 13.34 -57.85
C SER A 8 33.23 14.42 -58.00
N SER A 9 32.29 14.47 -57.07
CA SER A 9 31.59 15.71 -56.70
C SER A 9 31.36 15.70 -55.20
N ARG A 10 32.03 16.63 -54.51
CA ARG A 10 31.94 16.83 -53.06
C ARG A 10 30.49 17.20 -52.71
N VAL A 11 29.82 16.38 -51.92
CA VAL A 11 28.54 16.78 -51.31
C VAL A 11 28.88 17.69 -50.14
N PHE A 12 28.55 18.96 -50.33
CA PHE A 12 28.81 20.08 -49.45
C PHE A 12 27.81 20.01 -48.28
N TRP A 13 28.27 19.74 -47.07
CA TRP A 13 27.46 19.86 -45.87
C TRP A 13 27.07 21.33 -45.65
N ARG A 14 25.82 21.70 -45.90
CA ARG A 14 25.27 22.97 -45.43
C ARG A 14 24.71 22.76 -44.02
N LEU A 15 25.39 23.33 -43.02
CA LEU A 15 24.78 23.68 -41.74
C LEU A 15 23.81 24.84 -41.98
N ASN A 16 22.52 24.63 -41.71
CA ASN A 16 21.60 25.72 -41.44
C ASN A 16 21.14 25.60 -39.98
N SER A 17 21.68 26.48 -39.13
CA SER A 17 21.10 26.82 -37.83
C SER A 17 19.87 27.68 -38.05
N THR A 18 18.72 27.20 -37.59
CA THR A 18 17.58 28.06 -37.27
C THR A 18 17.08 27.66 -35.88
N SER A 19 17.48 28.44 -34.89
CA SER A 19 16.90 28.43 -33.54
C SER A 19 15.48 29.00 -33.61
N ALA A 20 14.48 28.13 -33.72
CA ALA A 20 13.08 28.48 -33.55
C ALA A 20 12.62 27.97 -32.17
N THR A 21 12.67 28.87 -31.19
CA THR A 21 11.94 28.75 -29.93
C THR A 21 10.45 28.83 -30.25
N SER A 22 9.73 27.75 -29.97
CA SER A 22 8.27 27.78 -29.75
C SER A 22 7.98 26.79 -28.64
N GLN A 23 7.93 27.32 -27.43
CA GLN A 23 7.34 26.65 -26.29
C GLN A 23 5.85 26.46 -26.59
N THR A 24 5.48 25.30 -27.13
CA THR A 24 4.14 24.76 -26.92
C THR A 24 4.29 23.73 -25.83
N ALA A 25 3.82 24.08 -24.63
CA ALA A 25 3.80 23.18 -23.49
C ALA A 25 3.17 21.84 -23.92
N PRO A 26 3.90 20.72 -23.88
CA PRO A 26 3.22 19.44 -23.89
C PRO A 26 2.51 19.38 -22.54
N ASN A 27 1.20 19.62 -22.51
CA ASN A 27 0.37 19.09 -21.44
C ASN A 27 0.59 17.58 -21.49
N PRO A 28 1.36 16.96 -20.57
CA PRO A 28 1.49 15.53 -20.60
C PRO A 28 0.15 15.00 -20.09
N LYS A 29 -0.73 14.62 -21.02
CA LYS A 29 -1.75 13.63 -20.72
C LYS A 29 -0.96 12.43 -20.19
N LEU A 30 -0.98 12.25 -18.87
CA LEU A 30 -0.34 11.17 -18.16
C LEU A 30 -1.02 9.88 -18.60
N ASN A 31 -0.61 9.36 -19.76
CA ASN A 31 -0.85 7.99 -20.17
C ASN A 31 0.01 7.13 -19.24
N THR A 32 -0.44 6.97 -18.01
CA THR A 32 0.23 6.14 -17.00
C THR A 32 0.12 4.69 -17.47
N VAL A 33 1.13 4.23 -18.19
CA VAL A 33 1.37 2.81 -18.37
C VAL A 33 1.59 2.26 -16.96
N PHE A 34 0.73 1.33 -16.53
CA PHE A 34 0.86 0.70 -15.22
C PHE A 34 2.16 -0.13 -15.20
N ASN A 35 3.22 0.47 -14.68
CA ASN A 35 4.45 -0.23 -14.39
C ASN A 35 4.36 -0.77 -12.97
N LYS A 36 4.39 -2.11 -12.87
CA LYS A 36 4.38 -2.82 -11.57
C LYS A 36 5.52 -2.38 -10.66
N PHE A 37 6.61 -1.88 -11.26
CA PHE A 37 7.75 -1.30 -10.56
C PHE A 37 7.87 0.18 -10.94
N PRO A 38 7.77 1.10 -9.98
CA PRO A 38 7.93 2.53 -10.26
C PRO A 38 9.38 2.86 -10.63
N PRO A 39 9.63 3.97 -11.37
CA PRO A 39 10.98 4.42 -11.66
C PRO A 39 11.72 4.82 -10.38
N LEU A 40 13.03 4.60 -10.34
CA LEU A 40 13.84 4.77 -9.12
C LEU A 40 13.75 6.19 -8.53
N GLU A 41 13.63 7.20 -9.38
CA GLU A 41 13.50 8.61 -9.01
C GLU A 41 12.23 8.91 -8.19
N SER A 42 11.20 8.07 -8.30
CA SER A 42 9.93 8.23 -7.58
C SER A 42 9.89 7.56 -6.20
N ILE A 43 10.94 6.85 -5.82
CA ILE A 43 11.00 6.08 -4.58
C ILE A 43 11.76 6.88 -3.52
N ASP A 44 11.06 7.27 -2.46
CA ASP A 44 11.68 7.93 -1.30
C ASP A 44 12.35 6.91 -0.37
N ALA A 45 13.46 7.28 0.27
CA ALA A 45 14.20 6.41 1.19
C ALA A 45 13.34 5.92 2.35
N SER A 46 12.40 6.76 2.82
CA SER A 46 11.46 6.44 3.89
C SER A 46 10.48 5.31 3.49
N SER A 47 10.18 5.18 2.20
CA SER A 47 9.23 4.19 1.67
C SER A 47 9.86 2.80 1.47
N LEU A 48 11.19 2.70 1.46
CA LEU A 48 11.92 1.45 1.28
C LEU A 48 11.80 0.51 2.48
N VAL A 49 11.33 1.02 3.61
CA VAL A 49 11.20 0.28 4.85
C VAL A 49 9.88 -0.49 4.86
N ILE A 50 9.93 -1.76 4.47
CA ILE A 50 8.78 -2.69 4.52
C ILE A 50 8.41 -3.05 5.98
N SER A 51 9.31 -2.77 6.94
CA SER A 51 9.29 -3.41 8.25
C SER A 51 9.68 -2.48 9.38
N LYS A 52 8.80 -2.39 10.39
CA LYS A 52 9.02 -1.87 11.75
C LYS A 52 9.58 -0.44 11.81
N PRO A 53 8.80 0.55 12.28
CA PRO A 53 9.38 1.86 12.60
C PRO A 53 10.52 1.66 13.61
N GLU A 54 11.71 2.14 13.25
CA GLU A 54 12.92 1.90 14.04
C GLU A 54 12.75 2.49 15.45
N GLY A 55 13.14 1.72 16.48
CA GLY A 55 13.03 2.11 17.88
C GLY A 55 11.74 1.73 18.61
N LEU A 56 10.64 1.36 17.93
CA LEU A 56 9.42 0.90 18.62
C LEU A 56 9.52 -0.58 18.98
N LYS A 57 9.47 -0.92 20.28
CA LYS A 57 9.57 -2.32 20.76
C LYS A 57 8.50 -3.22 20.13
N SER A 58 7.29 -2.70 19.94
CA SER A 58 6.15 -3.35 19.28
C SER A 58 5.38 -2.32 18.46
N TRP A 59 4.80 -2.72 17.33
CA TRP A 59 3.95 -1.87 16.49
C TRP A 59 2.93 -2.76 15.80
N TYR A 60 1.80 -2.19 15.41
CA TYR A 60 0.83 -2.86 14.56
C TYR A 60 0.23 -1.89 13.56
N PHE A 61 -0.24 -2.43 12.45
CA PHE A 61 -0.93 -1.69 11.40
C PHE A 61 -2.11 -2.53 10.89
N LEU A 62 -3.22 -1.87 10.56
CA LEU A 62 -4.41 -2.52 10.02
C LEU A 62 -4.51 -2.23 8.52
N GLU A 63 -4.28 -3.26 7.71
CA GLU A 63 -4.48 -3.16 6.26
C GLU A 63 -5.98 -3.10 5.95
N ARG A 64 -6.41 -2.03 5.28
CA ARG A 64 -7.79 -1.89 4.82
C ARG A 64 -8.08 -2.93 3.73
N SER A 65 -9.33 -3.32 3.63
CA SER A 65 -9.78 -4.17 2.52
C SER A 65 -9.69 -3.43 1.19
N ARG A 66 -9.78 -4.16 0.07
CA ARG A 66 -9.80 -3.59 -1.29
C ARG A 66 -10.85 -2.49 -1.51
N GLY A 67 -11.92 -2.45 -0.71
CA GLY A 67 -12.97 -1.42 -0.77
C GLY A 67 -12.79 -0.30 0.27
N ASP A 68 -11.57 -0.10 0.77
CA ASP A 68 -11.20 0.86 1.82
C ASP A 68 -12.01 0.73 3.13
N LYS A 69 -12.57 -0.45 3.37
CA LYS A 69 -13.29 -0.75 4.62
C LYS A 69 -12.32 -1.32 5.65
N LEU A 70 -12.53 -0.94 6.91
CA LEU A 70 -11.84 -1.52 8.05
C LEU A 70 -12.05 -3.05 8.08
N PRO A 71 -10.99 -3.84 8.37
CA PRO A 71 -11.04 -5.31 8.34
C PRO A 71 -11.68 -5.89 9.60
N VAL A 72 -12.85 -5.37 9.98
CA VAL A 72 -13.64 -5.80 11.15
C VAL A 72 -14.88 -6.52 10.63
N TYR A 73 -15.09 -7.75 11.06
CA TYR A 73 -16.15 -8.62 10.59
C TYR A 73 -16.92 -9.22 11.77
N ARG A 74 -18.20 -9.53 11.54
CA ARG A 74 -18.97 -10.41 12.44
C ARG A 74 -18.86 -11.83 11.91
N ASP A 75 -18.45 -12.74 12.76
CA ASP A 75 -18.35 -14.17 12.48
C ASP A 75 -19.49 -14.91 13.20
N TYR A 76 -20.37 -15.53 12.42
CA TYR A 76 -21.54 -16.24 12.93
C TYR A 76 -21.21 -17.71 13.07
N LYS A 77 -21.01 -18.16 14.31
CA LYS A 77 -20.65 -19.56 14.57
C LYS A 77 -21.90 -20.41 14.74
N LYS A 78 -22.17 -21.27 13.74
CA LYS A 78 -23.35 -22.16 13.70
C LYS A 78 -23.51 -23.06 14.94
N SER A 79 -22.41 -23.45 15.57
CA SER A 79 -22.40 -24.37 16.72
C SER A 79 -23.16 -23.82 17.93
N ASP A 80 -23.03 -22.52 18.20
CA ASP A 80 -23.37 -21.97 19.53
C ASP A 80 -24.31 -20.77 19.44
N ASN A 81 -24.87 -20.48 18.25
CA ASN A 81 -25.61 -19.25 17.92
C ASN A 81 -24.90 -17.96 18.39
N ASN A 82 -23.57 -18.02 18.52
CA ASN A 82 -22.76 -16.96 19.05
C ASN A 82 -22.19 -16.13 17.90
N ILE A 83 -22.25 -14.81 18.09
CA ILE A 83 -21.68 -13.82 17.16
C ILE A 83 -20.35 -13.38 17.75
N HIS A 84 -19.28 -13.56 16.99
CA HIS A 84 -17.95 -13.09 17.37
C HIS A 84 -17.56 -11.90 16.49
N THR A 85 -16.74 -11.01 17.03
CA THR A 85 -16.12 -9.94 16.24
C THR A 85 -14.71 -10.35 15.88
N VAL A 86 -14.38 -10.34 14.60
CA VAL A 86 -13.07 -10.73 14.09
C VAL A 86 -12.42 -9.51 13.43
N ILE A 87 -11.22 -9.17 13.91
CA ILE A 87 -10.37 -8.12 13.35
C ILE A 87 -9.24 -8.81 12.59
N SER A 88 -9.25 -8.66 11.26
CA SER A 88 -8.26 -9.24 10.34
C SER A 88 -7.30 -8.17 9.84
N GLY A 89 -6.35 -8.54 8.98
CA GLY A 89 -5.47 -7.57 8.29
C GLY A 89 -4.43 -6.91 9.20
N VAL A 90 -4.16 -7.47 10.38
CA VAL A 90 -3.14 -6.94 11.29
C VAL A 90 -1.74 -7.29 10.76
N LYS A 91 -0.92 -6.28 10.54
CA LYS A 91 0.53 -6.38 10.32
C LYS A 91 1.23 -6.03 11.63
N GLY A 92 2.32 -6.72 11.94
CA GLY A 92 3.05 -6.52 13.21
C GLY A 92 2.43 -7.29 14.38
N ASP A 93 2.41 -6.66 15.55
CA ASP A 93 2.08 -7.30 16.84
C ASP A 93 0.58 -7.22 17.18
N ALA A 94 -0.13 -8.32 16.94
CA ALA A 94 -1.55 -8.46 17.29
C ALA A 94 -1.82 -8.52 18.81
N GLN A 95 -0.83 -8.83 19.65
CA GLN A 95 -1.01 -8.81 21.11
C GLN A 95 -1.13 -7.37 21.62
N ARG A 96 -0.35 -6.46 21.05
CA ARG A 96 -0.44 -5.03 21.37
C ARG A 96 -1.82 -4.48 21.01
N LEU A 97 -2.28 -4.72 19.77
CA LEU A 97 -3.64 -4.33 19.36
C LEU A 97 -4.71 -4.88 20.31
N ARG A 98 -4.57 -6.12 20.77
CA ARG A 98 -5.48 -6.70 21.76
C ARG A 98 -5.47 -5.93 23.08
N ASN A 99 -4.30 -5.60 23.62
CA ASN A 99 -4.20 -4.89 24.89
C ASN A 99 -4.83 -3.50 24.78
N ASP A 100 -4.55 -2.79 23.69
CA ASP A 100 -5.10 -1.47 23.43
C ASP A 100 -6.63 -1.55 23.31
N LEU A 101 -7.17 -2.54 22.57
CA LEU A 101 -8.62 -2.77 22.51
C LEU A 101 -9.22 -3.13 23.88
N MET A 102 -8.52 -3.90 24.71
CA MET A 102 -8.99 -4.20 26.07
C MET A 102 -9.09 -2.94 26.93
N GLU A 103 -8.11 -2.05 26.82
CA GLU A 103 -8.08 -0.78 27.56
C GLU A 103 -9.20 0.15 27.12
N TYR A 104 -9.39 0.35 25.82
CA TYR A 104 -10.42 1.26 25.31
C TYR A 104 -11.85 0.75 25.49
N LEU A 105 -12.08 -0.57 25.33
CA LEU A 105 -13.42 -1.16 25.38
C LEU A 105 -13.76 -1.74 26.76
N GLY A 106 -12.82 -1.75 27.71
CA GLY A 106 -13.01 -2.35 29.03
C GLY A 106 -13.24 -3.87 29.00
N ILE A 107 -12.68 -4.56 28.01
CA ILE A 107 -12.95 -5.99 27.77
C ILE A 107 -12.02 -6.87 28.60
N GLU A 108 -12.59 -7.87 29.26
CA GLU A 108 -11.82 -8.86 30.00
C GLU A 108 -10.92 -9.71 29.06
N LYS A 109 -9.70 -10.00 29.53
CA LYS A 109 -8.70 -10.79 28.81
C LYS A 109 -9.22 -12.15 28.28
N SER A 110 -10.16 -12.77 29.00
CA SER A 110 -10.76 -14.07 28.65
C SER A 110 -11.70 -14.01 27.43
N ARG A 111 -12.23 -12.82 27.12
CA ARG A 111 -13.19 -12.57 26.03
C ARG A 111 -12.55 -12.17 24.72
N ILE A 112 -11.26 -11.84 24.72
CA ILE A 112 -10.48 -11.45 23.55
C ILE A 112 -9.30 -12.40 23.34
N VAL A 113 -9.19 -12.99 22.15
CA VAL A 113 -8.20 -14.01 21.82
C VAL A 113 -7.48 -13.62 20.54
N VAL A 114 -6.15 -13.63 20.59
CA VAL A 114 -5.33 -13.50 19.39
C VAL A 114 -5.13 -14.90 18.79
N LYS A 115 -5.32 -15.02 17.48
CA LYS A 115 -4.98 -16.21 16.71
C LYS A 115 -3.63 -15.95 16.02
N PRO A 116 -2.51 -16.47 16.56
CA PRO A 116 -1.17 -16.14 16.07
C PRO A 116 -0.92 -16.69 14.66
N SER A 117 -1.54 -17.80 14.27
CA SER A 117 -1.36 -18.40 12.95
C SER A 117 -1.81 -17.50 11.80
N SER A 118 -2.84 -16.68 12.03
CA SER A 118 -3.39 -15.78 11.00
C SER A 118 -3.34 -14.31 11.43
N ASN A 119 -2.61 -13.98 12.50
CA ASN A 119 -2.52 -12.64 13.11
C ASN A 119 -3.87 -11.88 13.13
N LYS A 120 -4.91 -12.52 13.65
CA LYS A 120 -6.22 -11.90 13.82
C LYS A 120 -6.63 -11.84 15.29
N VAL A 121 -7.38 -10.83 15.66
CA VAL A 121 -7.95 -10.67 16.99
C VAL A 121 -9.42 -11.08 16.93
N VAL A 122 -9.83 -11.96 17.85
CA VAL A 122 -11.19 -12.49 17.93
C VAL A 122 -11.78 -12.12 19.28
N ILE A 123 -12.89 -11.41 19.27
CA ILE A 123 -13.68 -11.05 20.44
C ILE A 123 -14.91 -11.95 20.45
N LYS A 124 -15.16 -12.61 21.59
CA LYS A 124 -16.20 -13.65 21.73
C LYS A 124 -17.65 -13.14 21.70
N PHE A 125 -17.88 -11.85 21.48
CA PHE A 125 -19.20 -11.24 21.42
C PHE A 125 -19.27 -10.18 20.30
N ASP A 126 -20.48 -9.72 19.97
CA ASP A 126 -20.68 -8.66 18.97
C ASP A 126 -20.35 -7.29 19.55
N CYS A 127 -19.26 -6.70 19.07
CA CYS A 127 -18.84 -5.32 19.33
C CYS A 127 -18.32 -4.70 18.01
N ALA A 128 -18.75 -5.22 16.87
CA ALA A 128 -18.17 -4.85 15.58
C ALA A 128 -18.39 -3.37 15.22
N ASN A 129 -19.46 -2.75 15.74
CA ASN A 129 -19.74 -1.33 15.52
C ASN A 129 -18.84 -0.45 16.37
N GLU A 130 -18.67 -0.78 17.65
CA GLU A 130 -17.79 -0.07 18.59
C GLU A 130 -16.34 -0.12 18.13
N VAL A 131 -15.88 -1.32 17.74
CA VAL A 131 -14.52 -1.52 17.21
C VAL A 131 -14.31 -0.71 15.91
N ARG A 132 -15.30 -0.64 15.01
CA ARG A 132 -15.18 0.19 13.80
C ARG A 132 -15.14 1.67 14.11
N ALA A 133 -15.95 2.14 15.06
CA ALA A 133 -15.97 3.53 15.47
C ALA A 133 -14.62 3.94 16.09
N LEU A 134 -14.06 3.10 16.96
CA LEU A 134 -12.76 3.30 17.58
C LEU A 134 -11.64 3.29 16.53
N LEU A 135 -11.56 2.24 15.71
CA LEU A 135 -10.47 2.11 14.73
C LEU A 135 -10.55 3.19 13.64
N GLY A 136 -11.74 3.66 13.28
CA GLY A 136 -11.91 4.72 12.28
C GLY A 136 -11.40 6.10 12.72
N GLN A 137 -11.20 6.32 14.02
CA GLN A 137 -10.56 7.54 14.53
C GLN A 137 -9.03 7.49 14.42
N HIS A 138 -8.45 6.28 14.39
CA HIS A 138 -7.01 6.07 14.42
C HIS A 138 -6.41 5.63 13.08
N PHE A 139 -7.21 5.06 12.17
CA PHE A 139 -6.80 4.48 10.88
C PHE A 139 -7.71 4.90 9.72
#